data_AF-A0A2J6HRK2-F1
#
_entry.id   AF-A0A2J6HRK2-F1
#
_cell.length_a   1.000
_cell.length_b   1.000
_cell.length_c   1.000
_cell.angle_alpha   90.00
_cell.angle_beta   90.00
_cell.angle_gamma   90.00
#
_symmetry.space_group_name_H-M   'P 1'
#
loop_
_entity.id
_entity.type
_entity.pdbx_description
1 polymer ?
#
loop_
_entity_poly.entity_id
_entity_poly.type
_entity_poly.pdbx_seq_one_letter_code
_entity_poly.pdbx_strand_id
1 'polypeptide(L)'
;FHPFLSAIDFFIQRSTGASVYGDIANHAVQENVTIALSIFHTSFNIINTLILVGFANLIAKVATRMVPDKGSDEEFRLNYIASGYMSTSELSTLQAKKEIVFMAERVKKMFTLVPKLLIEKNEKTYNAHMRKVEIYEDITDRMEIEIAKYITKISESDLSIEGSKRVSAMLKIVDELESTADSCLHMAKVIDKKNEKKVWFTPEQRDDLNEMFALVDKALTIMVKNLSGDYHKIDIQEATEIENNINMLRDKLKKANAKAVKKEKINFSSGTYFTDIVSMSEKVGDYVENINESIAECK
;
A
#
# COMPACT_ATOMS: atom_id res chain seq x y z
N PHE A 1 15.32 -2.47 47.23
CA PHE A 1 14.60 -3.75 47.36
C PHE A 1 14.47 -4.26 48.80
N HIS A 2 15.42 -3.97 49.70
CA HIS A 2 15.35 -4.44 51.11
C HIS A 2 14.00 -4.17 51.83
N PRO A 3 13.40 -2.96 51.81
CA PRO A 3 12.12 -2.73 52.49
C PRO A 3 10.95 -3.51 51.87
N PHE A 4 11.01 -3.80 50.58
CA PHE A 4 9.99 -4.57 49.86
C PHE A 4 10.09 -6.07 50.19
N LEU A 5 11.30 -6.61 50.22
CA LEU A 5 11.55 -8.00 50.62
C LEU A 5 11.20 -8.23 52.09
N SER A 6 11.50 -7.28 52.98
CA SER A 6 11.10 -7.34 54.39
C SER A 6 9.57 -7.28 54.58
N ALA A 7 8.84 -6.56 53.73
CA ALA A 7 7.37 -6.53 53.78
C ALA A 7 6.75 -7.85 53.30
N ILE A 8 7.32 -8.48 52.28
CA ILE A 8 6.90 -9.81 51.79
C ILE A 8 7.19 -10.87 52.85
N ASP A 9 8.38 -10.84 53.46
CA ASP A 9 8.75 -11.76 54.55
C ASP A 9 7.82 -11.59 55.77
N PHE A 10 7.51 -10.36 56.18
CA PHE A 10 6.54 -10.10 57.25
C PHE A 10 5.14 -10.64 56.93
N PHE A 11 4.68 -10.47 55.69
CA PHE A 11 3.39 -10.99 55.24
C PHE A 11 3.35 -12.53 55.27
N ILE A 12 4.41 -13.18 54.77
CA ILE A 12 4.52 -14.64 54.75
C ILE A 12 4.64 -15.17 56.17
N GLN A 13 5.50 -14.60 57.00
CA GLN A 13 5.64 -14.98 58.41
C GLN A 13 4.31 -14.86 59.17
N ARG A 14 3.49 -13.86 58.86
CA ARG A 14 2.15 -13.71 59.46
C ARG A 14 1.13 -14.71 58.93
N SER A 15 1.29 -15.21 57.70
CA SER A 15 0.36 -16.15 57.07
C SER A 15 0.72 -17.63 57.29
N THR A 16 2.01 -17.96 57.33
CA THR A 16 2.52 -19.33 57.39
C THR A 16 3.35 -19.62 58.66
N GLY A 17 3.63 -18.59 59.47
CA GLY A 17 4.27 -18.73 60.78
C GLY A 17 5.80 -18.85 60.76
N ALA A 18 6.44 -18.88 59.58
CA ALA A 18 7.89 -19.01 59.45
C ALA A 18 8.47 -17.96 58.49
N SER A 19 9.66 -17.45 58.83
CA SER A 19 10.39 -16.48 57.99
C SER A 19 11.02 -17.18 56.78
N VAL A 20 11.13 -16.41 55.70
CA VAL A 20 11.80 -16.75 54.45
C VAL A 20 13.34 -16.74 54.60
N TYR A 21 13.87 -16.11 55.67
CA TYR A 21 15.31 -16.03 55.96
C TYR A 21 15.86 -17.15 56.87
N GLY A 22 15.08 -18.22 57.08
CA GLY A 22 15.46 -19.37 57.90
C GLY A 22 16.42 -20.35 57.20
N ASP A 23 16.74 -21.46 57.88
CA ASP A 23 17.57 -22.53 57.31
C ASP A 23 16.86 -23.22 56.13
N ILE A 24 17.53 -23.23 54.98
CA ILE A 24 17.03 -23.78 53.70
C ILE A 24 16.89 -25.31 53.77
N ALA A 25 17.49 -25.99 54.76
CA ALA A 25 17.27 -27.41 55.03
C ALA A 25 15.86 -27.72 55.60
N ASN A 26 15.12 -26.70 56.07
CA ASN A 26 13.76 -26.85 56.55
C ASN A 26 12.75 -26.75 55.39
N HIS A 27 11.97 -27.81 55.17
CA HIS A 27 10.94 -27.84 54.12
C HIS A 27 9.93 -26.69 54.20
N ALA A 28 9.57 -26.24 55.41
CA ALA A 28 8.65 -25.11 55.57
C ALA A 28 9.27 -23.78 55.10
N VAL A 29 10.60 -23.63 55.22
CA VAL A 29 11.32 -22.45 54.72
C VAL A 29 11.40 -22.48 53.19
N GLN A 30 11.63 -23.66 52.59
CA GLN A 30 11.66 -23.81 51.12
C GLN A 30 10.32 -23.47 50.45
N GLU A 31 9.22 -23.91 51.03
CA GLU A 31 7.87 -23.60 50.54
C GLU A 31 7.59 -22.09 50.64
N ASN A 32 7.94 -21.47 51.77
CA ASN A 32 7.80 -20.04 51.99
C ASN A 32 8.66 -19.20 51.03
N VAL A 33 9.88 -19.64 50.69
CA VAL A 33 10.72 -18.98 49.67
C VAL A 33 10.04 -19.00 48.30
N THR A 34 9.43 -20.11 47.92
CA THR A 34 8.73 -20.24 46.63
C THR A 34 7.53 -19.30 46.56
N ILE A 35 6.72 -19.26 47.62
CA ILE A 35 5.58 -18.34 47.76
C ILE A 35 6.06 -16.88 47.74
N ALA A 36 7.16 -16.56 48.42
CA ALA A 36 7.76 -15.23 48.43
C ALA A 36 8.17 -14.76 47.04
N LEU A 37 8.80 -15.64 46.25
CA LEU A 37 9.19 -15.33 44.88
C LEU A 37 7.96 -15.09 43.99
N SER A 38 6.91 -15.91 44.11
CA SER A 38 5.67 -15.69 43.37
C SER A 38 5.00 -14.37 43.73
N ILE A 39 4.88 -14.05 45.02
CA ILE A 39 4.32 -12.77 45.49
C ILE A 39 5.17 -11.60 45.00
N PHE A 40 6.50 -11.72 45.07
CA PHE A 40 7.42 -10.70 44.58
C PHE A 40 7.18 -10.42 43.09
N HIS A 41 7.18 -11.44 42.23
CA HIS A 41 7.00 -11.25 40.79
C HIS A 41 5.63 -10.67 40.45
N THR A 42 4.55 -11.19 41.05
CA THR A 42 3.19 -10.69 40.76
C THR A 42 3.00 -9.27 41.27
N SER A 43 3.40 -8.96 42.51
CA SER A 43 3.25 -7.61 43.06
C SER A 43 4.16 -6.59 42.36
N PHE A 44 5.40 -6.96 42.01
CA PHE A 44 6.30 -6.12 41.23
C PHE A 44 5.69 -5.77 39.87
N ASN A 45 5.15 -6.74 39.15
CA ASN A 45 4.52 -6.51 37.85
C ASN A 45 3.25 -5.65 37.98
N ILE A 46 2.38 -5.93 38.95
CA ILE A 46 1.16 -5.13 39.18
C ILE A 46 1.52 -3.67 39.51
N ILE A 47 2.45 -3.44 40.45
CA ILE A 47 2.88 -2.11 40.84
C ILE A 47 3.48 -1.37 39.64
N ASN A 48 4.36 -2.03 38.88
CA ASN A 48 4.95 -1.43 37.68
C ASN A 48 3.90 -1.11 36.63
N THR A 49 2.92 -1.99 36.39
CA THR A 49 1.82 -1.72 35.45
C THR A 49 0.99 -0.52 35.91
N LEU A 50 0.63 -0.44 37.20
CA LEU A 50 -0.13 0.71 37.74
C LEU A 50 0.63 2.03 37.60
N ILE A 51 1.94 2.02 37.87
CA ILE A 51 2.80 3.19 37.67
C ILE A 51 2.87 3.53 36.18
N LEU A 52 3.21 2.58 35.32
CA LEU A 52 3.41 2.78 33.87
C LEU A 52 2.14 3.22 33.14
N VAL A 53 0.96 2.77 33.56
CA VAL A 53 -0.33 3.24 33.01
C VAL A 53 -0.49 4.75 33.20
N GLY A 54 -0.11 5.29 34.37
CA GLY A 54 -0.12 6.74 34.62
C GLY A 54 0.84 7.52 33.70
N PHE A 55 1.94 6.89 33.30
CA PHE A 55 2.93 7.45 32.38
C PHE A 55 2.70 7.06 30.92
N ALA A 56 1.65 6.31 30.58
CA ALA A 56 1.42 5.81 29.22
C ALA A 56 1.36 6.96 28.20
N ASN A 57 0.68 8.05 28.54
CA ASN A 57 0.59 9.24 27.69
C ASN A 57 1.94 9.96 27.53
N LEU A 58 2.79 9.95 28.57
CA LEU A 58 4.12 10.55 28.52
C LEU A 58 5.06 9.69 27.67
N ILE A 59 5.05 8.37 27.86
CA ILE A 59 5.80 7.41 27.05
C ILE A 59 5.38 7.51 25.59
N ALA A 60 4.07 7.61 25.31
CA ALA A 60 3.55 7.82 23.96
C ALA A 60 4.05 9.14 23.35
N LYS A 61 4.05 10.25 24.11
CA LYS A 61 4.60 11.54 23.66
C LYS A 61 6.10 11.50 23.41
N VAL A 62 6.86 10.80 24.26
CA VAL A 62 8.30 10.66 24.09
C VAL A 62 8.61 9.77 22.88
N ALA A 63 7.92 8.64 22.73
CA ALA A 63 8.06 7.75 21.58
C ALA A 63 7.71 8.47 20.27
N THR A 64 6.57 9.18 20.23
CA THR A 64 6.17 9.99 19.06
C THR A 64 7.08 11.18 18.78
N ARG A 65 7.86 11.65 19.76
CA ARG A 65 8.85 12.72 19.57
C ARG A 65 10.25 12.20 19.22
N MET A 66 10.59 10.99 19.65
CA MET A 66 11.83 10.29 19.29
C MET A 66 11.76 9.72 17.87
N VAL A 67 10.55 9.37 17.41
CA VAL A 67 10.28 9.14 15.99
C VAL A 67 10.11 10.53 15.36
N PRO A 68 11.04 11.01 14.53
CA PRO A 68 10.88 12.30 13.86
C PRO A 68 9.56 12.29 13.08
N ASP A 69 8.76 13.33 13.27
CA ASP A 69 7.58 13.59 12.45
C ASP A 69 8.08 13.88 11.03
N LYS A 70 8.15 12.83 10.20
CA LYS A 70 8.49 12.97 8.80
C LYS A 70 7.31 13.65 8.15
N GLY A 71 7.39 14.97 8.04
CA GLY A 71 6.50 15.74 7.20
C GLY A 71 6.42 15.07 5.83
N SER A 72 5.28 14.44 5.54
CA SER A 72 4.78 14.06 4.21
C SER A 72 5.68 13.25 3.25
N ASP A 73 6.82 12.74 3.65
CA ASP A 73 7.62 11.84 2.82
C ASP A 73 7.38 10.42 3.32
N GLU A 74 6.50 9.69 2.62
CA GLU A 74 6.36 8.24 2.74
C GLU A 74 7.70 7.61 2.39
N GLU A 75 8.57 7.49 3.39
CA GLU A 75 9.86 6.83 3.24
C GLU A 75 9.59 5.36 2.93
N PHE A 76 9.80 5.00 1.66
CA PHE A 76 9.49 3.69 1.12
C PHE A 76 10.18 2.58 1.94
N ARG A 77 9.36 1.67 2.47
CA ARG A 77 9.76 0.37 3.00
C ARG A 77 8.69 -0.63 2.59
N LEU A 78 9.11 -1.82 2.20
CA LEU A 78 8.21 -2.96 2.06
C LEU A 78 7.54 -3.25 3.41
N ASN A 79 6.22 -3.43 3.41
CA ASN A 79 5.41 -3.54 4.64
C ASN A 79 5.31 -4.98 5.16
N TYR A 80 5.48 -5.96 4.28
CA TYR A 80 5.20 -7.37 4.45
C TYR A 80 6.42 -8.25 4.15
N ILE A 81 7.37 -7.78 3.34
CA ILE A 81 8.66 -8.45 3.16
C ILE A 81 9.62 -8.02 4.28
N ALA A 82 9.79 -8.90 5.27
CA ALA A 82 10.75 -8.68 6.36
C ALA A 82 12.19 -9.00 5.90
N SER A 83 13.10 -8.06 6.09
CA SER A 83 14.54 -8.25 5.86
C SER A 83 15.13 -9.18 6.92
N GLY A 84 15.12 -10.50 6.68
CA GLY A 84 15.90 -11.41 7.54
C GLY A 84 15.67 -12.90 7.37
N TYR A 85 14.47 -13.36 7.04
CA TYR A 85 14.18 -14.79 6.92
C TYR A 85 13.24 -15.06 5.75
N MET A 86 13.75 -15.72 4.70
CA MET A 86 12.91 -16.30 3.67
C MET A 86 12.34 -17.60 4.23
N SER A 87 11.03 -17.61 4.46
CA SER A 87 10.27 -18.80 4.88
C SER A 87 10.14 -19.81 3.73
N THR A 88 9.25 -20.80 3.84
CA THR A 88 8.90 -21.68 2.70
C THR A 88 8.52 -20.86 1.46
N SER A 89 8.72 -21.41 0.27
CA SER A 89 8.39 -20.75 -1.01
C SER A 89 6.94 -20.27 -1.07
N GLU A 90 6.02 -21.05 -0.49
CA GLU A 90 4.59 -20.71 -0.41
C GLU A 90 4.31 -19.49 0.49
N LEU A 91 4.89 -19.43 1.69
CA LEU A 91 4.75 -18.28 2.58
C LEU A 91 5.37 -17.01 1.99
N SER A 92 6.51 -17.16 1.31
CA SER A 92 7.20 -16.06 0.64
C SER A 92 6.36 -15.52 -0.53
N THR A 93 5.73 -16.41 -1.31
CA THR A 93 4.79 -16.02 -2.38
C THR A 93 3.60 -15.24 -1.84
N LEU A 94 3.07 -15.63 -0.66
CA LEU A 94 1.98 -14.90 -0.02
C LEU A 94 2.40 -13.50 0.45
N GLN A 95 3.64 -13.34 0.94
CA GLN A 95 4.18 -12.02 1.29
C GLN A 95 4.31 -11.13 0.07
N ALA A 96 4.87 -11.65 -1.03
CA ALA A 96 4.97 -10.93 -2.29
C ALA A 96 3.58 -10.51 -2.82
N LYS A 97 2.56 -11.38 -2.72
CA LYS A 97 1.19 -11.03 -3.12
C LYS A 97 0.66 -9.82 -2.32
N LYS A 98 0.92 -9.74 -1.02
CA LYS A 98 0.49 -8.61 -0.19
C LYS A 98 1.14 -7.30 -0.61
N GLU A 99 2.42 -7.34 -1.00
CA GLU A 99 3.12 -6.16 -1.52
C GLU A 99 2.58 -5.73 -2.88
N ILE A 100 2.27 -6.67 -3.77
CA ILE A 100 1.63 -6.37 -5.06
C ILE A 100 0.27 -5.69 -4.86
N VAL A 101 -0.55 -6.20 -3.94
CA VAL A 101 -1.83 -5.56 -3.59
C VAL A 101 -1.60 -4.15 -3.06
N PHE A 102 -0.60 -3.97 -2.19
CA PHE A 102 -0.24 -2.66 -1.67
C PHE A 102 0.24 -1.69 -2.77
N MET A 103 1.02 -2.18 -3.74
CA MET A 103 1.44 -1.42 -4.93
C MET A 103 0.22 -0.98 -5.74
N ALA A 104 -0.70 -1.90 -6.02
CA ALA A 104 -1.93 -1.62 -6.74
C ALA A 104 -2.80 -0.55 -6.06
N GLU A 105 -2.93 -0.59 -4.73
CA GLU A 105 -3.62 0.45 -3.96
C GLU A 105 -2.95 1.83 -4.09
N ARG A 106 -1.62 1.87 -4.16
CA ARG A 106 -0.84 3.10 -4.34
C ARG A 106 -1.05 3.69 -5.73
N VAL A 107 -0.96 2.86 -6.76
CA VAL A 107 -1.24 3.24 -8.15
C VAL A 107 -2.67 3.78 -8.30
N LYS A 108 -3.66 3.10 -7.70
CA LYS A 108 -5.05 3.60 -7.68
C LYS A 108 -5.15 4.98 -7.01
N LYS A 109 -4.52 5.17 -5.86
CA LYS A 109 -4.49 6.47 -5.15
C LYS A 109 -3.85 7.56 -6.00
N MET A 110 -2.75 7.24 -6.70
CA MET A 110 -2.08 8.13 -7.65
C MET A 110 -3.01 8.56 -8.77
N PHE A 111 -3.73 7.62 -9.39
CA PHE A 111 -4.69 7.93 -10.45
C PHE A 111 -5.78 8.91 -9.98
N THR A 112 -6.26 8.83 -8.74
CA THR A 112 -7.28 9.77 -8.22
C THR A 112 -6.84 11.24 -8.18
N LEU A 113 -5.53 11.52 -8.34
CA LEU A 113 -4.99 12.87 -8.43
C LEU A 113 -5.06 13.44 -9.85
N VAL A 114 -5.03 12.59 -10.88
CA VAL A 114 -5.05 13.02 -12.29
C VAL A 114 -6.33 13.81 -12.64
N PRO A 115 -7.55 13.36 -12.31
CA PRO A 115 -8.76 14.15 -12.54
C PRO A 115 -8.77 15.46 -11.74
N LYS A 116 -8.16 15.47 -10.53
CA LYS A 116 -8.09 16.68 -9.70
C LYS A 116 -7.19 17.74 -10.33
N LEU A 117 -6.07 17.34 -10.95
CA LEU A 117 -5.18 18.24 -11.69
C LEU A 117 -5.90 18.90 -12.88
N LEU A 118 -6.87 18.23 -13.50
CA LEU A 118 -7.61 18.77 -14.64
C LEU A 118 -8.47 20.00 -14.26
N ILE A 119 -9.00 20.03 -13.03
CA ILE A 119 -10.00 21.02 -12.58
C ILE A 119 -9.49 22.01 -11.53
N GLU A 120 -8.37 21.70 -10.85
CA GLU A 120 -7.82 22.53 -9.79
C GLU A 120 -7.30 23.88 -10.34
N LYS A 121 -7.72 24.97 -9.69
CA LYS A 121 -7.35 26.34 -10.07
C LYS A 121 -6.43 26.99 -9.04
N ASN A 122 -6.42 26.49 -7.81
CA ASN A 122 -5.54 26.97 -6.77
C ASN A 122 -4.13 26.41 -7.00
N GLU A 123 -3.18 27.29 -7.33
CA GLU A 123 -1.80 26.94 -7.64
C GLU A 123 -1.13 26.12 -6.53
N LYS A 124 -1.35 26.46 -5.26
CA LYS A 124 -0.77 25.74 -4.12
C LYS A 124 -1.30 24.30 -4.05
N THR A 125 -2.62 24.12 -4.20
CA THR A 125 -3.24 22.78 -4.20
C THR A 125 -2.84 21.98 -5.44
N TYR A 126 -2.75 22.64 -6.60
CA TYR A 126 -2.30 22.03 -7.85
C TYR A 126 -0.87 21.47 -7.71
N ASN A 127 0.08 22.31 -7.26
CA ASN A 127 1.47 21.91 -7.07
C ASN A 127 1.59 20.79 -6.02
N ALA A 128 0.75 20.80 -4.98
CA ALA A 128 0.71 19.72 -3.99
C ALA A 128 0.18 18.41 -4.58
N HIS A 129 -0.80 18.44 -5.49
CA HIS A 129 -1.25 17.24 -6.21
C HIS A 129 -0.19 16.74 -7.19
N MET A 130 0.45 17.63 -7.96
CA MET A 130 1.50 17.26 -8.91
C MET A 130 2.66 16.56 -8.19
N ARG A 131 3.18 17.19 -7.13
CA ARG A 131 4.26 16.61 -6.32
C ARG A 131 3.89 15.26 -5.73
N LYS A 132 2.62 15.06 -5.35
CA LYS A 132 2.16 13.74 -4.87
C LYS A 132 2.13 12.68 -5.96
N VAL A 133 1.81 13.05 -7.21
CA VAL A 133 1.87 12.13 -8.35
C VAL A 133 3.33 11.69 -8.57
N GLU A 134 4.27 12.64 -8.62
CA GLU A 134 5.71 12.36 -8.75
C GLU A 134 6.22 11.45 -7.62
N ILE A 135 5.88 11.76 -6.37
CA ILE A 135 6.28 10.94 -5.21
C ILE A 135 5.71 9.51 -5.31
N TYR A 136 4.47 9.34 -5.77
CA TYR A 136 3.89 8.01 -5.91
C TYR A 136 4.53 7.20 -7.03
N GLU A 137 4.96 7.83 -8.12
CA GLU A 137 5.73 7.17 -9.18
C GLU A 137 7.10 6.72 -8.65
N ASP A 138 7.86 7.63 -8.01
CA ASP A 138 9.15 7.29 -7.36
C ASP A 138 9.02 6.14 -6.33
N ILE A 139 7.89 6.07 -5.61
CA ILE A 139 7.62 4.97 -4.68
C ILE A 139 7.33 3.69 -5.45
N THR A 140 6.55 3.76 -6.53
CA THR A 140 6.14 2.60 -7.32
C THR A 140 7.32 1.96 -8.06
N ASP A 141 8.25 2.75 -8.63
CA ASP A 141 9.52 2.27 -9.21
C ASP A 141 10.35 1.48 -8.17
N ARG A 142 10.52 2.04 -6.97
CA ARG A 142 11.25 1.34 -5.90
C ARG A 142 10.51 0.08 -5.43
N MET A 143 9.19 0.09 -5.42
CA MET A 143 8.37 -1.09 -5.13
C MET A 143 8.60 -2.18 -6.16
N GLU A 144 8.56 -1.83 -7.44
CA GLU A 144 8.78 -2.75 -8.56
C GLU A 144 10.12 -3.47 -8.38
N ILE A 145 11.20 -2.71 -8.20
CA ILE A 145 12.55 -3.25 -8.04
C ILE A 145 12.66 -4.21 -6.84
N GLU A 146 12.16 -3.81 -5.67
CA GLU A 146 12.31 -4.62 -4.46
C GLU A 146 11.38 -5.84 -4.44
N ILE A 147 10.16 -5.73 -4.98
CA ILE A 147 9.24 -6.85 -5.14
C ILE A 147 9.80 -7.84 -6.17
N ALA A 148 10.27 -7.36 -7.33
CA ALA A 148 10.87 -8.19 -8.36
C ALA A 148 12.08 -8.96 -7.83
N LYS A 149 13.03 -8.29 -7.15
CA LYS A 149 14.18 -8.96 -6.51
C LYS A 149 13.74 -10.07 -5.54
N TYR A 150 12.72 -9.79 -4.73
CA TYR A 150 12.20 -10.76 -3.78
C TYR A 150 11.55 -11.96 -4.47
N ILE A 151 10.75 -11.73 -5.52
CA ILE A 151 10.13 -12.79 -6.32
C ILE A 151 11.19 -13.62 -7.06
N THR A 152 12.22 -12.99 -7.64
CA THR A 152 13.33 -13.70 -8.28
C THR A 152 14.04 -14.61 -7.27
N LYS A 153 14.28 -14.15 -6.04
CA LYS A 153 14.88 -14.98 -4.99
C LYS A 153 14.00 -16.18 -4.60
N ILE A 154 12.67 -16.06 -4.67
CA ILE A 154 11.76 -17.20 -4.51
C ILE A 154 11.96 -18.21 -5.65
N SER A 155 12.14 -17.73 -6.89
CA SER A 155 12.34 -18.59 -8.07
C SER A 155 13.62 -19.43 -8.06
N GLU A 156 14.60 -19.05 -7.24
CA GLU A 156 15.85 -19.80 -7.06
C GLU A 156 15.69 -21.05 -6.17
N SER A 157 14.54 -21.20 -5.51
CA SER A 157 14.21 -22.39 -4.72
C SER A 157 13.46 -23.45 -5.54
N ASP A 158 13.40 -24.70 -5.06
CA ASP A 158 12.64 -25.76 -5.74
C ASP A 158 11.14 -25.43 -5.72
N LEU A 159 10.64 -24.93 -6.86
CA LEU A 159 9.23 -24.63 -7.08
C LEU A 159 8.52 -25.78 -7.79
N SER A 160 7.26 -25.99 -7.44
CA SER A 160 6.35 -26.79 -8.29
C SER A 160 6.09 -26.07 -9.61
N ILE A 161 5.60 -26.79 -10.63
CA ILE A 161 5.20 -26.19 -11.91
C ILE A 161 4.18 -25.05 -11.69
N GLU A 162 3.25 -25.24 -10.77
CA GLU A 162 2.25 -24.24 -10.39
C GLU A 162 2.87 -23.03 -9.67
N GLY A 163 3.84 -23.28 -8.78
CA GLY A 163 4.62 -22.23 -8.11
C GLY A 163 5.41 -21.37 -9.11
N SER A 164 6.05 -21.99 -10.09
CA SER A 164 6.79 -21.26 -11.14
C SER A 164 5.87 -20.40 -12.00
N LYS A 165 4.69 -20.90 -12.40
CA LYS A 165 3.69 -20.10 -13.11
C LYS A 165 3.24 -18.89 -12.31
N ARG A 166 2.96 -19.08 -11.01
CA ARG A 166 2.54 -18.01 -10.12
C ARG A 166 3.62 -16.95 -9.96
N VAL A 167 4.88 -17.34 -9.81
CA VAL A 167 6.02 -16.40 -9.75
C VAL A 167 6.15 -15.58 -11.05
N SER A 168 6.07 -16.22 -12.22
CA SER A 168 6.11 -15.50 -13.50
C SER A 168 4.96 -14.51 -13.66
N ALA A 169 3.74 -14.91 -13.29
CA ALA A 169 2.57 -14.04 -13.33
C ALA A 169 2.71 -12.86 -12.36
N MET A 170 3.29 -13.07 -11.18
CA MET A 170 3.55 -11.99 -10.22
C MET A 170 4.56 -10.97 -10.74
N LEU A 171 5.62 -11.40 -11.43
CA LEU A 171 6.56 -10.48 -12.09
C LEU A 171 5.87 -9.66 -13.17
N LYS A 172 5.04 -10.29 -14.01
CA LYS A 172 4.25 -9.59 -15.02
C LYS A 172 3.30 -8.57 -14.37
N ILE A 173 2.59 -8.95 -13.31
CA ILE A 173 1.68 -8.02 -12.61
C ILE A 173 2.43 -6.80 -12.06
N VAL A 174 3.64 -6.99 -11.53
CA VAL A 174 4.46 -5.89 -10.99
C VAL A 174 4.87 -4.91 -12.09
N ASP A 175 5.33 -5.42 -13.24
CA ASP A 175 5.68 -4.63 -14.44
C ASP A 175 4.48 -3.82 -14.97
N GLU A 176 3.31 -4.46 -15.09
CA GLU A 176 2.08 -3.80 -15.55
C GLU A 176 1.57 -2.73 -14.56
N LEU A 177 1.79 -2.92 -13.26
CA LEU A 177 1.47 -1.92 -12.23
C LEU A 177 2.40 -0.70 -12.32
N GLU A 178 3.69 -0.91 -12.59
CA GLU A 178 4.65 0.16 -12.86
C GLU A 178 4.23 0.95 -14.10
N SER A 179 3.95 0.26 -15.20
CA SER A 179 3.53 0.89 -16.47
C SER A 179 2.23 1.69 -16.32
N THR A 180 1.36 1.26 -15.41
CA THR A 180 0.15 2.00 -15.01
C THR A 180 0.49 3.30 -14.26
N ALA A 181 1.42 3.26 -13.29
CA ALA A 181 1.89 4.44 -12.58
C ALA A 181 2.55 5.44 -13.53
N ASP A 182 3.38 4.94 -14.44
CA ASP A 182 4.09 5.72 -15.44
C ASP A 182 3.12 6.48 -16.37
N SER A 183 2.06 5.79 -16.81
CA SER A 183 0.97 6.40 -17.57
C SER A 183 0.22 7.48 -16.78
N CYS A 184 0.05 7.29 -15.46
CA CYS A 184 -0.53 8.31 -14.60
C CYS A 184 0.35 9.56 -14.51
N LEU A 185 1.67 9.39 -14.36
CA LEU A 185 2.62 10.49 -14.35
C LEU A 185 2.65 11.22 -15.69
N HIS A 186 2.62 10.48 -16.81
CA HIS A 186 2.55 11.07 -18.14
C HIS A 186 1.30 11.93 -18.30
N MET A 187 0.11 11.43 -17.89
CA MET A 187 -1.12 12.22 -17.92
C MET A 187 -1.02 13.50 -17.10
N ALA A 188 -0.45 13.43 -15.90
CA ALA A 188 -0.22 14.61 -15.06
C ALA A 188 0.70 15.63 -15.75
N LYS A 189 1.83 15.19 -16.31
CA LYS A 189 2.77 16.04 -17.07
C LYS A 189 2.13 16.67 -18.32
N VAL A 190 1.25 15.94 -18.99
CA VAL A 190 0.49 16.47 -20.15
C VAL A 190 -0.47 17.58 -19.70
N ILE A 191 -1.18 17.38 -18.58
CA ILE A 191 -2.06 18.41 -18.00
C ILE A 191 -1.25 19.65 -17.60
N ASP A 192 -0.08 19.47 -16.99
CA ASP A 192 0.81 20.55 -16.58
C ASP A 192 1.29 21.37 -17.78
N LYS A 193 1.85 20.69 -18.78
CA LYS A 193 2.30 21.33 -20.03
C LYS A 193 1.16 22.08 -20.74
N LYS A 194 -0.06 21.53 -20.73
CA LYS A 194 -1.25 22.23 -21.26
C LYS A 194 -1.51 23.54 -20.49
N ASN A 195 -1.40 23.52 -19.17
CA ASN A 195 -1.59 24.69 -18.31
C ASN A 195 -0.48 25.73 -18.51
N GLU A 196 0.79 25.33 -18.57
CA GLU A 196 1.93 26.20 -18.88
C GLU A 196 1.75 26.94 -20.22
N LYS A 197 1.26 26.21 -21.23
CA LYS A 197 0.97 26.76 -22.56
C LYS A 197 -0.37 27.51 -22.64
N LYS A 198 -1.10 27.64 -21.52
CA LYS A 198 -2.39 28.33 -21.40
C LYS A 198 -3.43 27.82 -22.41
N VAL A 199 -3.38 26.52 -22.73
CA VAL A 199 -4.34 25.88 -23.63
C VAL A 199 -5.55 25.45 -22.82
N TRP A 200 -6.74 25.79 -23.29
CA TRP A 200 -7.99 25.47 -22.60
C TRP A 200 -8.73 24.34 -23.31
N PHE A 201 -9.22 23.39 -22.50
CA PHE A 201 -10.22 22.42 -22.96
C PHE A 201 -11.60 23.06 -22.94
N THR A 202 -12.42 22.72 -23.93
CA THR A 202 -13.84 23.08 -23.92
C THR A 202 -14.57 22.33 -22.80
N PRO A 203 -15.78 22.78 -22.40
CA PRO A 203 -16.61 22.03 -21.45
C PRO A 203 -16.81 20.59 -21.88
N GLU A 204 -17.10 20.35 -23.17
CA GLU A 204 -17.32 19.01 -23.72
C GLU A 204 -16.07 18.13 -23.59
N GLN A 205 -14.88 18.66 -23.89
CA GLN A 205 -13.64 17.91 -23.72
C GLN A 205 -13.38 17.55 -22.24
N ARG A 206 -13.78 18.40 -21.30
CA ARG A 206 -13.63 18.09 -19.86
C ARG A 206 -14.60 17.00 -19.42
N ASP A 207 -15.85 17.07 -19.89
CA ASP A 207 -16.86 16.06 -19.59
C ASP A 207 -16.47 14.71 -20.18
N ASP A 208 -15.99 14.69 -21.42
CA ASP A 208 -15.46 13.49 -22.10
C ASP A 208 -14.26 12.88 -21.34
N LEU A 209 -13.32 13.70 -20.85
CA LEU A 209 -12.19 13.23 -20.05
C LEU A 209 -12.65 12.68 -18.69
N ASN A 210 -13.62 13.31 -18.03
CA ASN A 210 -14.16 12.82 -16.77
C ASN A 210 -14.90 11.48 -16.95
N GLU A 211 -15.62 11.29 -18.06
CA GLU A 211 -16.24 10.00 -18.41
C GLU A 211 -15.16 8.92 -18.56
N MET A 212 -14.07 9.21 -19.29
CA MET A 212 -12.94 8.30 -19.44
C MET A 212 -12.29 7.97 -18.09
N PHE A 213 -12.01 8.99 -17.26
CA PHE A 213 -11.40 8.78 -15.96
C PHE A 213 -12.27 7.96 -15.00
N ALA A 214 -13.59 8.08 -15.09
CA ALA A 214 -14.51 7.28 -14.29
C ALA A 214 -14.45 5.79 -14.67
N LEU A 215 -14.32 5.47 -15.96
CA LEU A 215 -14.13 4.09 -16.42
C LEU A 215 -12.79 3.53 -15.94
N VAL A 216 -11.71 4.32 -16.04
CA VAL A 216 -10.37 3.91 -15.58
C VAL A 216 -10.32 3.71 -14.06
N ASP A 217 -10.92 4.60 -13.25
CA ASP A 217 -10.99 4.38 -11.79
C ASP A 217 -11.80 3.13 -11.44
N LYS A 218 -12.86 2.83 -12.22
CA LYS A 218 -13.61 1.57 -12.06
C LYS A 218 -12.75 0.36 -12.42
N ALA A 219 -11.99 0.40 -13.52
CA ALA A 219 -11.06 -0.66 -13.89
C ALA A 219 -10.01 -0.93 -12.79
N LEU A 220 -9.37 0.14 -12.29
CA LEU A 220 -8.40 0.05 -11.19
C LEU A 220 -9.04 -0.47 -9.89
N THR A 221 -10.30 -0.14 -9.62
CA THR A 221 -11.04 -0.65 -8.47
C THR A 221 -11.26 -2.16 -8.58
N ILE A 222 -11.66 -2.65 -9.76
CA ILE A 222 -11.85 -4.07 -10.04
C ILE A 222 -10.52 -4.81 -9.95
N MET A 223 -9.44 -4.25 -10.52
CA MET A 223 -8.09 -4.80 -10.43
C MET A 223 -7.65 -5.03 -8.98
N VAL A 224 -7.77 -4.01 -8.12
CA VAL A 224 -7.39 -4.12 -6.70
C VAL A 224 -8.24 -5.17 -5.97
N LYS A 225 -9.55 -5.22 -6.25
CA LYS A 225 -10.46 -6.25 -5.71
C LYS A 225 -10.02 -7.66 -6.13
N ASN A 226 -9.67 -7.85 -7.40
CA ASN A 226 -9.22 -9.13 -7.94
C ASN A 226 -7.87 -9.54 -7.36
N LEU A 227 -6.88 -8.64 -7.31
CA LEU A 227 -5.58 -8.91 -6.67
C LEU A 227 -5.70 -9.28 -5.18
N SER A 228 -6.63 -8.66 -4.46
CA SER A 228 -6.88 -8.94 -3.04
C SER A 228 -7.64 -10.25 -2.81
N GLY A 229 -8.35 -10.74 -3.83
CA GLY A 229 -9.23 -11.89 -3.75
C GLY A 229 -8.52 -13.25 -3.79
N ASP A 230 -9.34 -14.30 -3.72
CA ASP A 230 -8.93 -15.69 -3.92
C ASP A 230 -8.84 -15.98 -5.43
N TYR A 231 -7.63 -16.21 -5.94
CA TYR A 231 -7.37 -16.31 -7.38
C TYR A 231 -8.17 -17.43 -8.06
N HIS A 232 -8.47 -18.51 -7.34
CA HIS A 232 -9.25 -19.63 -7.87
C HIS A 232 -10.73 -19.31 -8.11
N LYS A 233 -11.23 -18.19 -7.56
CA LYS A 233 -12.66 -17.80 -7.62
C LYS A 233 -12.91 -16.52 -8.43
N ILE A 234 -11.87 -15.92 -9.00
CA ILE A 234 -12.01 -14.65 -9.70
C ILE A 234 -12.65 -14.88 -11.06
N ASP A 235 -13.69 -14.11 -11.34
CA ASP A 235 -14.27 -13.95 -12.67
C ASP A 235 -13.77 -12.62 -13.25
N ILE A 236 -13.05 -12.71 -14.37
CA ILE A 236 -12.48 -11.54 -15.05
C ILE A 236 -13.47 -10.87 -16.01
N GLN A 237 -14.68 -11.43 -16.19
CA GLN A 237 -15.67 -10.89 -17.11
C GLN A 237 -15.97 -9.40 -16.83
N GLU A 238 -16.10 -9.02 -15.56
CA GLU A 238 -16.32 -7.61 -15.18
C GLU A 238 -15.18 -6.69 -15.62
N ALA A 239 -13.93 -7.18 -15.55
CA ALA A 239 -12.74 -6.43 -15.99
C ALA A 239 -12.74 -6.26 -17.52
N THR A 240 -12.93 -7.36 -18.24
CA THR A 240 -12.99 -7.38 -19.71
C THR A 240 -14.11 -6.49 -20.26
N GLU A 241 -15.28 -6.47 -19.62
CA GLU A 241 -16.38 -5.59 -20.01
C GLU A 241 -16.01 -4.10 -19.83
N ILE A 242 -15.31 -3.76 -18.75
CA ILE A 242 -14.86 -2.38 -18.53
C ILE A 242 -13.78 -1.99 -19.53
N GLU A 243 -12.84 -2.88 -19.85
CA GLU A 243 -11.82 -2.59 -20.85
C GLU A 243 -12.41 -2.36 -22.25
N ASN A 244 -13.39 -3.17 -22.64
CA ASN A 244 -14.14 -2.94 -23.87
C ASN A 244 -14.83 -1.56 -23.88
N ASN A 245 -15.40 -1.12 -22.75
CA ASN A 245 -16.02 0.20 -22.63
C ASN A 245 -14.98 1.33 -22.75
N ILE A 246 -13.79 1.17 -22.16
CA ILE A 246 -12.67 2.13 -22.29
C ILE A 246 -12.25 2.25 -23.77
N ASN A 247 -12.05 1.12 -24.45
CA ASN A 247 -11.70 1.05 -25.86
C ASN A 247 -12.75 1.74 -26.77
N MET A 248 -14.03 1.42 -26.55
CA MET A 248 -15.14 2.03 -27.30
C MET A 248 -15.20 3.54 -27.08
N LEU A 249 -15.01 4.00 -25.83
CA LEU A 249 -14.99 5.42 -25.52
C LEU A 249 -13.79 6.11 -26.15
N ARG A 250 -12.57 5.54 -26.06
CA ARG A 250 -11.37 6.04 -26.74
C ARG A 250 -11.63 6.32 -28.21
N ASP A 251 -12.20 5.35 -28.93
CA ASP A 251 -12.45 5.46 -30.36
C ASP A 251 -13.49 6.54 -30.69
N LYS A 252 -14.56 6.61 -29.89
CA LYS A 252 -15.58 7.67 -29.97
C LYS A 252 -14.94 9.04 -29.79
N LEU A 253 -14.15 9.23 -28.72
CA LEU A 253 -13.53 10.49 -28.36
C LEU A 253 -12.48 10.94 -29.38
N LYS A 254 -11.58 10.05 -29.80
CA LYS A 254 -10.57 10.34 -30.84
C LYS A 254 -11.22 10.78 -32.16
N LYS A 255 -12.28 10.08 -32.58
CA LYS A 255 -13.04 10.42 -33.80
C LYS A 255 -13.79 11.74 -33.68
N ALA A 256 -14.39 12.03 -32.52
CA ALA A 256 -15.07 13.29 -32.26
C ALA A 256 -14.09 14.46 -32.26
N ASN A 257 -12.96 14.32 -31.55
CA ASN A 257 -11.90 15.32 -31.47
C ASN A 257 -11.30 15.62 -32.85
N ALA A 258 -10.96 14.61 -33.65
CA ALA A 258 -10.46 14.81 -35.01
C ALA A 258 -11.44 15.59 -35.91
N LYS A 259 -12.74 15.30 -35.79
CA LYS A 259 -13.79 16.05 -36.52
C LYS A 259 -13.90 17.50 -36.03
N ALA A 260 -13.77 17.73 -34.72
CA ALA A 260 -13.86 19.07 -34.13
C ALA A 260 -12.67 19.94 -34.54
N VAL A 261 -11.44 19.40 -34.53
CA VAL A 261 -10.24 20.08 -35.05
C VAL A 261 -10.40 20.42 -36.53
N LYS A 262 -10.84 19.46 -37.37
CA LYS A 262 -11.02 19.68 -38.81
C LYS A 262 -12.06 20.76 -39.13
N LYS A 263 -13.06 20.93 -38.28
CA LYS A 263 -14.11 21.95 -38.42
C LYS A 263 -13.75 23.28 -37.73
N GLU A 264 -12.51 23.42 -37.26
CA GLU A 264 -12.02 24.59 -36.51
C GLU A 264 -12.86 24.94 -35.27
N LYS A 265 -13.61 23.96 -34.73
CA LYS A 265 -14.40 24.14 -33.51
C LYS A 265 -13.54 24.17 -32.25
N ILE A 266 -12.35 23.55 -32.31
CA ILE A 266 -11.37 23.52 -31.24
C ILE A 266 -9.98 23.79 -31.80
N ASN A 267 -9.13 24.38 -30.96
CA ASN A 267 -7.74 24.63 -31.30
C ASN A 267 -6.97 23.30 -31.47
N PHE A 268 -6.10 23.22 -32.48
CA PHE A 268 -5.28 22.04 -32.76
C PHE A 268 -4.48 21.55 -31.54
N SER A 269 -3.79 22.45 -30.82
CA SER A 269 -3.01 22.11 -29.63
C SER A 269 -3.90 21.55 -28.51
N SER A 270 -5.11 22.08 -28.34
CA SER A 270 -6.09 21.53 -27.39
C SER A 270 -6.49 20.10 -27.78
N GLY A 271 -6.76 19.87 -29.08
CA GLY A 271 -7.05 18.54 -29.59
C GLY A 271 -5.90 17.53 -29.41
N THR A 272 -4.65 17.97 -29.52
CA THR A 272 -3.47 17.11 -29.30
C THR A 272 -3.36 16.68 -27.84
N TYR A 273 -3.39 17.60 -26.88
CA TYR A 273 -3.33 17.26 -25.45
C TYR A 273 -4.49 16.38 -25.01
N PHE A 274 -5.70 16.64 -25.53
CA PHE A 274 -6.86 15.78 -25.27
C PHE A 274 -6.64 14.35 -25.75
N THR A 275 -6.13 14.18 -26.98
CA THR A 275 -5.88 12.84 -27.56
C THR A 275 -4.79 12.08 -26.80
N ASP A 276 -3.78 12.79 -26.31
CA ASP A 276 -2.69 12.21 -25.51
C ASP A 276 -3.23 11.64 -24.19
N ILE A 277 -3.99 12.45 -23.43
CA ILE A 277 -4.62 12.00 -22.17
C ILE A 277 -5.57 10.81 -22.41
N VAL A 278 -6.40 10.86 -23.45
CA VAL A 278 -7.31 9.75 -23.80
C VAL A 278 -6.53 8.48 -24.15
N SER A 279 -5.38 8.60 -24.82
CA SER A 279 -4.55 7.44 -25.17
C SER A 279 -3.85 6.87 -23.94
N MET A 280 -3.33 7.70 -23.05
CA MET A 280 -2.74 7.21 -21.80
C MET A 280 -3.79 6.57 -20.88
N SER A 281 -5.02 7.09 -20.89
CA SER A 281 -6.13 6.49 -20.13
C SER A 281 -6.50 5.10 -20.63
N GLU A 282 -6.47 4.87 -21.95
CA GLU A 282 -6.70 3.52 -22.49
C GLU A 282 -5.51 2.59 -22.23
N LYS A 283 -4.26 3.05 -22.37
CA LYS A 283 -3.10 2.23 -21.97
C LYS A 283 -3.21 1.73 -20.52
N VAL A 284 -3.67 2.58 -19.60
CA VAL A 284 -3.95 2.14 -18.22
C VAL A 284 -5.00 1.03 -18.18
N GLY A 285 -6.04 1.11 -19.00
CA GLY A 285 -7.02 0.04 -19.19
C GLY A 285 -6.39 -1.26 -19.67
N ASP A 286 -5.56 -1.21 -20.72
CA ASP A 286 -4.84 -2.37 -21.26
C ASP A 286 -3.97 -3.04 -20.19
N TYR A 287 -3.17 -2.27 -19.45
CA TYR A 287 -2.33 -2.79 -18.37
C TYR A 287 -3.17 -3.43 -17.25
N VAL A 288 -4.30 -2.82 -16.91
CA VAL A 288 -5.26 -3.39 -15.94
C VAL A 288 -5.84 -4.71 -16.44
N GLU A 289 -6.18 -4.84 -17.72
CA GLU A 289 -6.68 -6.10 -18.28
C GLU A 289 -5.59 -7.18 -18.26
N ASN A 290 -4.36 -6.85 -18.66
CA ASN A 290 -3.21 -7.77 -18.59
C ASN A 290 -2.98 -8.30 -17.17
N ILE A 291 -3.17 -7.46 -16.14
CA ILE A 291 -3.09 -7.86 -14.73
C ILE A 291 -4.20 -8.87 -14.41
N ASN A 292 -5.44 -8.61 -14.82
CA ASN A 292 -6.56 -9.52 -14.58
C ASN A 292 -6.37 -10.87 -15.29
N GLU A 293 -5.88 -10.88 -16.52
CA GLU A 293 -5.52 -12.10 -17.25
C GLU A 293 -4.42 -12.88 -16.51
N SER A 294 -3.38 -12.19 -16.04
CA SER A 294 -2.27 -12.82 -15.30
C SER A 294 -2.74 -13.45 -13.97
N ILE A 295 -3.75 -12.86 -13.32
CA ILE A 295 -4.39 -13.44 -12.14
C ILE A 295 -5.16 -14.72 -12.53
N ALA A 296 -5.86 -14.72 -13.66
CA ALA A 296 -6.62 -15.88 -14.14
C ALA A 296 -5.70 -17.06 -14.53
N GLU A 297 -4.49 -16.78 -15.02
CA GLU A 297 -3.46 -17.79 -15.30
C GLU A 297 -2.88 -18.47 -14.05
N CYS A 298 -3.03 -17.83 -12.87
CA CYS A 298 -2.61 -18.38 -11.58
C CYS A 298 -3.61 -19.36 -10.94
N LYS A 299 -4.72 -19.65 -11.63
CA LYS A 299 -5.74 -20.64 -11.23
C LYS A 299 -5.24 -22.06 -11.37
#